data_AF-U2C3N8-F1
#
_entry.id   AF-U2C3N8-F1
#
_cell.length_a   1.000
_cell.length_b   1.000
_cell.length_c   1.000
_cell.angle_alpha   90.00
_cell.angle_beta   90.00
_cell.angle_gamma   90.00
#
_symmetry.space_group_name_H-M   'P 1'
#
loop_
_entity.id
_entity.type
_entity.pdbx_description
1 polymer ?
#
loop_
_entity_poly.entity_id
_entity_poly.type
_entity_poly.pdbx_seq_one_letter_code
_entity_poly.pdbx_strand_id
1 'polypeptide(L)'
;MKGRYYVLIGLLVIGGIVFFTIASSKEVVVPQVGNTYVSSNYEAIEAQFEAKIKSLESHNVTPELYNKYRLEILNYTDLDKTIRENLQNELKERYIEKSRERAQGLLSKDPEQSSAILEHLRTIGVEDRAQVKQLKEISTKLKWYYHYIQKLPNEIEDFCAQENIQIEEQDFQAQRQKLSISYNEFKKNQKLLTLKEAMENKLQQRKDHWSEEKMEIRSIYDKRYYYND
;
A
#
# COMPACT_ATOMS: atom_id res chain seq x y z
N MET A 1 -10.85 23.82 1.57
CA MET A 1 -10.18 23.18 2.75
C MET A 1 -9.96 21.68 2.53
N LYS A 2 -9.12 21.27 1.58
CA LYS A 2 -8.92 19.84 1.24
C LYS A 2 -7.47 19.36 1.31
N GLY A 3 -6.48 20.26 1.32
CA GLY A 3 -5.04 19.90 1.33
C GLY A 3 -4.47 19.39 2.66
N ARG A 4 -5.21 19.47 3.78
CA ARG A 4 -4.67 19.12 5.11
C ARG A 4 -4.77 17.63 5.47
N TYR A 5 -5.61 16.85 4.78
CA TYR A 5 -5.74 15.40 5.01
C TYR A 5 -4.69 14.56 4.26
N TYR A 6 -4.09 15.08 3.19
CA TYR A 6 -3.21 14.30 2.30
C TYR A 6 -1.75 14.21 2.77
N VAL A 7 -1.28 15.20 3.54
CA VAL A 7 0.06 15.15 4.16
C VAL A 7 0.09 14.15 5.34
N LEU A 8 -1.07 13.88 5.96
CA LEU A 8 -1.20 12.93 7.08
C LEU A 8 -0.98 11.47 6.66
N ILE A 9 -1.42 11.07 5.47
CA ILE A 9 -1.23 9.69 4.97
C ILE A 9 0.22 9.45 4.55
N GLY A 10 0.89 10.46 3.96
CA GLY A 10 2.31 10.40 3.63
C GLY A 10 3.22 10.40 4.86
N LEU A 11 2.84 11.12 5.93
CA LEU A 11 3.55 11.11 7.21
C LEU A 11 3.27 9.85 8.05
N LEU A 12 2.13 9.17 7.89
CA LEU A 12 1.85 7.92 8.60
C LEU A 12 2.80 6.78 8.20
N VAL A 13 3.23 6.73 6.93
CA VAL A 13 4.13 5.68 6.41
C VAL A 13 5.59 5.86 6.86
N ILE A 14 6.01 7.08 7.25
CA ILE A 14 7.39 7.38 7.68
C ILE A 14 7.47 7.67 9.19
N GLY A 15 6.42 8.26 9.78
CA GLY A 15 6.30 8.56 11.22
C GLY A 15 5.76 7.41 12.08
N GLY A 16 5.15 6.38 11.48
CA GLY A 16 4.69 5.17 12.19
C GLY A 16 5.82 4.31 12.79
N ILE A 17 7.08 4.59 12.41
CA ILE A 17 8.27 3.87 12.88
C ILE A 17 8.70 4.32 14.29
N VAL A 18 8.27 5.49 14.79
CA VAL A 18 8.79 6.03 16.06
C VAL A 18 7.72 6.20 17.17
N PHE A 19 6.42 6.22 16.87
CA PHE A 19 5.40 6.50 17.89
C PHE A 19 4.70 5.28 18.51
N PHE A 20 4.76 4.10 17.88
CA PHE A 20 4.04 2.92 18.40
C PHE A 20 4.78 2.10 19.46
N THR A 21 5.96 2.54 19.88
CA THR A 21 6.62 1.99 21.08
C THR A 21 6.04 2.55 22.38
N ILE A 22 5.25 3.64 22.36
CA ILE A 22 4.84 4.35 23.60
C ILE A 22 3.32 4.52 23.76
N ALA A 23 2.49 4.33 22.73
CA ALA A 23 1.04 4.62 22.81
C ALA A 23 0.12 3.38 22.92
N SER A 24 0.62 2.19 23.28
CA SER A 24 -0.21 1.01 23.56
C SER A 24 -0.62 0.90 25.04
N SER A 25 -0.91 2.02 25.69
CA SER A 25 -1.43 2.09 27.07
C SER A 25 -2.89 2.54 27.14
N LYS A 26 -3.70 2.24 26.12
CA LYS A 26 -5.14 2.16 26.34
C LYS A 26 -5.45 0.76 26.85
N GLU A 27 -5.61 0.68 28.16
CA GLU A 27 -6.15 -0.46 28.87
C GLU A 27 -7.45 -0.91 28.18
N VAL A 28 -7.33 -1.97 27.38
CA VAL A 28 -8.48 -2.80 27.07
C VAL A 28 -8.76 -3.55 28.35
N VAL A 29 -9.80 -3.13 29.07
CA VAL A 29 -10.30 -3.85 30.25
C VAL A 29 -10.86 -5.18 29.76
N VAL A 30 -10.00 -6.20 29.72
CA VAL A 30 -10.41 -7.59 29.59
C VAL A 30 -10.67 -8.09 31.01
N PRO A 31 -11.85 -8.67 31.29
CA PRO A 31 -12.20 -9.11 32.64
C PRO A 31 -11.14 -10.09 33.17
N GLN A 32 -10.58 -9.80 34.35
CA GLN A 32 -9.77 -10.76 35.09
C GLN A 32 -10.68 -11.92 35.51
N VAL A 33 -10.55 -13.05 34.82
CA VAL A 33 -11.16 -14.30 35.28
C VAL A 33 -10.20 -14.89 36.31
N GLY A 34 -10.45 -14.58 37.58
CA GLY A 34 -9.74 -15.23 38.68
C GLY A 34 -10.23 -16.66 38.80
N ASN A 35 -9.47 -17.62 38.27
CA ASN A 35 -9.75 -19.04 38.47
C ASN A 35 -8.49 -19.74 39.00
N THR A 36 -8.52 -20.14 40.26
CA THR A 36 -7.61 -21.12 40.84
C THR A 36 -7.81 -22.46 40.15
N TYR A 37 -6.89 -22.85 39.26
CA TYR A 37 -6.95 -24.12 38.53
C TYR A 37 -5.80 -25.07 38.91
N VAL A 38 -6.15 -26.35 39.02
CA VAL A 38 -5.26 -27.51 39.25
C VAL A 38 -4.56 -27.89 37.93
N SER A 39 -3.36 -28.47 38.01
CA SER A 39 -2.50 -28.91 36.88
C SER A 39 -3.19 -29.66 35.73
N SER A 40 -4.32 -30.33 35.99
CA SER A 40 -5.14 -31.01 34.97
C SER A 40 -5.88 -30.06 34.02
N ASN A 41 -5.90 -28.75 34.29
CA ASN A 41 -6.50 -27.74 33.42
C ASN A 41 -5.51 -27.14 32.41
N TYR A 42 -4.20 -27.38 32.55
CA TYR A 42 -3.23 -26.84 31.60
C TYR A 42 -3.37 -27.48 30.22
N GLU A 43 -3.54 -28.80 30.14
CA GLU A 43 -3.80 -29.50 28.88
C GLU A 43 -5.09 -29.02 28.21
N ALA A 44 -6.13 -28.74 28.99
CA ALA A 44 -7.39 -28.22 28.47
C ALA A 44 -7.26 -26.79 27.93
N ILE A 45 -6.49 -25.93 28.62
CA ILE A 45 -6.23 -24.55 28.19
C ILE A 45 -5.32 -24.52 26.96
N GLU A 46 -4.27 -25.33 26.94
CA GLU A 46 -3.37 -25.50 25.79
C GLU A 46 -4.16 -25.98 24.56
N ALA A 47 -4.94 -27.06 24.69
CA ALA A 47 -5.78 -27.57 23.61
C ALA A 47 -6.81 -26.54 23.11
N GLN A 48 -7.36 -25.71 24.01
CA GLN A 48 -8.25 -24.61 23.64
C GLN A 48 -7.53 -23.56 22.78
N PHE A 49 -6.31 -23.18 23.14
CA PHE A 49 -5.53 -22.22 22.36
C PHE A 49 -5.05 -22.80 21.04
N GLU A 50 -4.60 -24.05 21.02
CA GLU A 50 -4.28 -24.74 19.76
C GLU A 50 -5.48 -24.76 18.82
N ALA A 51 -6.68 -25.08 19.32
CA ALA A 51 -7.89 -25.09 18.50
C ALA A 51 -8.20 -23.69 17.93
N LYS A 52 -8.03 -22.63 18.74
CA LYS A 52 -8.15 -21.23 18.28
C LYS A 52 -7.13 -20.91 17.19
N ILE A 53 -5.87 -21.28 17.38
CA ILE A 53 -4.80 -21.06 16.40
C ILE A 53 -5.10 -21.81 15.09
N LYS A 54 -5.45 -23.09 15.18
CA LYS A 54 -5.79 -23.96 14.03
C LYS A 54 -7.00 -23.44 13.26
N SER A 55 -7.96 -22.78 13.93
CA SER A 55 -9.13 -22.16 13.29
C SER A 55 -8.83 -20.92 12.44
N LEU A 56 -7.61 -20.36 12.54
CA LEU A 56 -7.18 -19.28 11.67
C LEU A 56 -7.03 -19.78 10.24
N GLU A 57 -7.75 -19.11 9.35
CA GLU A 57 -7.83 -19.39 7.92
C GLU A 57 -7.71 -18.09 7.13
N SER A 58 -7.35 -18.18 5.84
CA SER A 58 -7.11 -16.99 5.00
C SER A 58 -8.32 -16.04 4.93
N HIS A 59 -9.54 -16.56 5.01
CA HIS A 59 -10.76 -15.76 4.93
C HIS A 59 -11.17 -15.10 6.25
N ASN A 60 -10.59 -15.48 7.40
CA ASN A 60 -10.94 -14.91 8.73
C ASN A 60 -9.76 -14.23 9.45
N VAL A 61 -8.53 -14.44 9.00
CA VAL A 61 -7.33 -13.92 9.67
C VAL A 61 -7.24 -12.39 9.57
N THR A 62 -7.05 -11.72 10.69
CA THR A 62 -6.82 -10.27 10.77
C THR A 62 -5.78 -9.90 11.82
N PRO A 63 -5.12 -8.72 11.71
CA PRO A 63 -4.25 -8.19 12.76
C PRO A 63 -4.91 -8.12 14.14
N GLU A 64 -6.19 -7.74 14.21
CA GLU A 64 -6.93 -7.64 15.47
C GLU A 64 -7.08 -9.01 16.14
N LEU A 65 -7.39 -10.05 15.34
CA LEU A 65 -7.56 -11.40 15.85
C LEU A 65 -6.24 -11.99 16.35
N TYR A 66 -5.13 -11.74 15.64
CA TYR A 66 -3.80 -12.11 16.10
C TYR A 66 -3.45 -11.45 17.43
N ASN A 67 -3.62 -10.13 17.54
CA ASN A 67 -3.31 -9.41 18.78
C ASN A 67 -4.19 -9.87 19.94
N LYS A 68 -5.47 -10.14 19.68
CA LYS A 68 -6.39 -10.71 20.66
C LYS A 68 -5.86 -12.04 21.19
N TYR A 69 -5.56 -13.00 20.32
CA TYR A 69 -5.08 -14.33 20.75
C TYR A 69 -3.71 -14.24 21.44
N ARG A 70 -2.82 -13.38 20.96
CA ARG A 70 -1.52 -13.13 21.58
C ARG A 70 -1.67 -12.61 23.02
N LEU A 71 -2.54 -11.62 23.23
CA LEU A 71 -2.81 -11.08 24.57
C LEU A 71 -3.50 -12.08 25.47
N GLU A 72 -4.45 -12.86 24.94
CA GLU A 72 -5.08 -13.96 25.70
C GLU A 72 -3.99 -14.92 26.18
N ILE A 73 -3.16 -15.50 25.30
CA ILE A 73 -2.08 -16.43 25.68
C ILE A 73 -1.12 -15.80 26.69
N LEU A 74 -0.73 -14.53 26.50
CA LEU A 74 0.19 -13.82 27.40
C LEU A 74 -0.40 -13.64 28.80
N ASN A 75 -1.71 -13.36 28.91
CA ASN A 75 -2.37 -13.05 30.16
C ASN A 75 -2.78 -14.28 30.98
N TYR A 76 -2.71 -15.50 30.43
CA TYR A 76 -2.86 -16.74 31.20
C TYR A 76 -1.56 -17.06 31.97
N THR A 77 -1.34 -16.36 33.08
CA THR A 77 -0.14 -16.47 33.93
C THR A 77 0.07 -17.87 34.52
N ASP A 78 -1.02 -18.62 34.68
CA ASP A 78 -0.98 -19.95 35.26
C ASP A 78 -0.34 -20.98 34.32
N LEU A 79 -0.46 -20.79 32.99
CA LEU A 79 0.15 -21.68 32.01
C LEU A 79 1.68 -21.68 32.15
N ASP A 80 2.34 -22.82 31.94
CA ASP A 80 3.81 -22.86 31.95
C ASP A 80 4.38 -21.87 30.93
N LYS A 81 5.50 -21.25 31.28
CA LYS A 81 6.15 -20.25 30.43
C LYS A 81 6.53 -20.82 29.07
N THR A 82 7.05 -22.04 29.03
CA THR A 82 7.46 -22.72 27.80
C THR A 82 6.24 -23.00 26.91
N ILE A 83 5.14 -23.43 27.51
CA ILE A 83 3.88 -23.67 26.78
C ILE A 83 3.34 -22.35 26.19
N ARG A 84 3.36 -21.25 26.95
CA ARG A 84 2.97 -19.93 26.42
C ARG A 84 3.84 -19.48 25.26
N GLU A 85 5.15 -19.66 25.37
CA GLU A 85 6.10 -19.31 24.30
C GLU A 85 5.85 -20.16 23.05
N ASN A 86 5.61 -21.46 23.20
CA ASN A 86 5.26 -22.36 22.10
C ASN A 86 3.95 -21.95 21.41
N LEU A 87 2.89 -21.68 22.18
CA LEU A 87 1.61 -21.21 21.64
C LEU A 87 1.74 -19.85 20.94
N GLN A 88 2.55 -18.93 21.45
CA GLN A 88 2.83 -17.65 20.79
C GLN A 88 3.58 -17.82 19.47
N ASN A 89 4.54 -18.76 19.41
CA ASN A 89 5.26 -19.09 18.20
C ASN A 89 4.34 -19.74 17.16
N GLU A 90 3.54 -20.73 17.54
CA GLU A 90 2.57 -21.38 16.66
C GLU A 90 1.55 -20.37 16.12
N LEU A 91 1.04 -19.49 16.99
CA LEU A 91 0.15 -18.38 16.59
C LEU A 91 0.83 -17.45 15.58
N LYS A 92 2.10 -17.06 15.81
CA LYS A 92 2.88 -16.21 14.91
C LYS A 92 3.05 -16.87 13.54
N GLU A 93 3.45 -18.14 13.51
CA GLU A 93 3.64 -18.89 12.27
C GLU A 93 2.34 -19.03 11.47
N ARG A 94 1.27 -19.49 12.12
CA ARG A 94 -0.04 -19.65 11.49
C ARG A 94 -0.60 -18.32 10.98
N TYR A 95 -0.44 -17.25 11.76
CA TYR A 95 -0.84 -15.92 11.34
C TYR A 95 -0.08 -15.45 10.10
N ILE A 96 1.25 -15.63 10.06
CA ILE A 96 2.06 -15.24 8.90
C ILE A 96 1.66 -16.04 7.65
N GLU A 97 1.45 -17.35 7.77
CA GLU A 97 0.96 -18.21 6.68
C GLU A 97 -0.37 -17.70 6.12
N LYS A 98 -1.40 -17.63 6.95
CA LYS A 98 -2.76 -17.29 6.50
C LYS A 98 -2.92 -15.85 6.08
N SER A 99 -2.20 -14.92 6.71
CA SER A 99 -2.22 -13.51 6.31
C SER A 99 -1.61 -13.30 4.93
N ARG A 100 -0.62 -14.11 4.53
CA ARG A 100 -0.07 -14.05 3.16
C ARG A 100 -1.08 -14.53 2.13
N GLU A 101 -1.71 -15.67 2.37
CA GLU A 101 -2.80 -16.18 1.51
C GLU A 101 -3.91 -15.12 1.36
N ARG A 102 -4.31 -14.51 2.47
CA ARG A 102 -5.31 -13.43 2.49
C ARG A 102 -4.86 -12.22 1.68
N ALA A 103 -3.64 -11.73 1.91
CA ALA A 103 -3.11 -10.55 1.24
C ALA A 103 -3.01 -10.77 -0.29
N GLN A 104 -2.63 -11.97 -0.73
CA GLN A 104 -2.62 -12.31 -2.16
C GLN A 104 -4.04 -12.32 -2.75
N GLY A 105 -5.01 -12.89 -2.05
CA GLY A 105 -6.41 -12.88 -2.45
C GLY A 105 -6.98 -11.46 -2.54
N LEU A 106 -6.70 -10.62 -1.54
CA LEU A 106 -7.11 -9.22 -1.50
C LEU A 106 -6.46 -8.40 -2.60
N LEU A 107 -5.17 -8.61 -2.89
CA LEU A 107 -4.50 -7.91 -3.99
C LEU A 107 -5.17 -8.12 -5.36
N SER A 108 -5.93 -9.21 -5.53
CA SER A 108 -6.65 -9.47 -6.78
C SER A 108 -8.05 -8.84 -6.82
N LYS A 109 -8.61 -8.46 -5.67
CA LYS A 109 -10.01 -8.03 -5.52
C LYS A 109 -10.15 -6.65 -4.91
N ASP A 110 -9.55 -6.46 -3.74
CA ASP A 110 -9.52 -5.21 -2.97
C ASP A 110 -8.11 -4.99 -2.38
N PRO A 111 -7.19 -4.39 -3.15
CA PRO A 111 -5.80 -4.22 -2.75
C PRO A 111 -5.63 -3.31 -1.55
N GLU A 112 -6.52 -2.35 -1.32
CA GLU A 112 -6.42 -1.42 -0.19
C GLU A 112 -6.50 -2.17 1.14
N GLN A 113 -7.37 -3.17 1.24
CA GLN A 113 -7.47 -4.03 2.42
C GLN A 113 -6.20 -4.87 2.68
N SER A 114 -5.39 -5.14 1.65
CA SER A 114 -4.14 -5.89 1.83
C SER A 114 -3.05 -5.06 2.54
N SER A 115 -3.13 -3.73 2.49
CA SER A 115 -2.12 -2.83 3.04
C SER A 115 -1.96 -2.97 4.57
N ALA A 116 -3.07 -2.97 5.30
CA ALA A 116 -3.08 -3.10 6.76
C ALA A 116 -2.47 -4.43 7.23
N ILE A 117 -2.75 -5.52 6.51
CA ILE A 117 -2.19 -6.84 6.80
C ILE A 117 -0.67 -6.83 6.59
N LEU A 118 -0.20 -6.27 5.47
CA LEU A 118 1.23 -6.19 5.16
C LEU A 118 1.99 -5.31 6.14
N GLU A 119 1.36 -4.22 6.61
CA GLU A 119 1.93 -3.35 7.64
C GLU A 119 2.08 -4.13 8.95
N HIS A 120 1.05 -4.82 9.41
CA HIS A 120 1.14 -5.61 10.63
C HIS A 120 2.19 -6.72 10.53
N LEU A 121 2.26 -7.44 9.40
CA LEU A 121 3.29 -8.46 9.16
C LEU A 121 4.72 -7.90 9.23
N ARG A 122 4.94 -6.63 8.86
CA ARG A 122 6.24 -5.98 9.05
C ARG A 122 6.53 -5.72 10.52
N THR A 123 5.54 -5.29 11.29
CA THR A 123 5.72 -4.97 12.71
C THR A 123 6.08 -6.18 13.56
N ILE A 124 5.53 -7.37 13.26
CA ILE A 124 5.83 -8.60 13.99
C ILE A 124 7.17 -9.23 13.60
N GLY A 125 7.80 -8.76 12.52
CA GLY A 125 9.05 -9.29 11.98
C GLY A 125 8.89 -10.68 11.38
N VAL A 126 8.97 -10.78 10.04
CA VAL A 126 9.08 -12.06 9.35
C VAL A 126 10.56 -12.40 9.19
N GLU A 127 11.01 -13.43 9.88
CA GLU A 127 12.43 -13.82 9.93
C GLU A 127 12.84 -14.70 8.74
N ASP A 128 11.88 -15.43 8.16
CA ASP A 128 12.10 -16.31 7.02
C ASP A 128 12.33 -15.50 5.72
N ARG A 129 13.50 -15.71 5.09
CA ARG A 129 13.91 -15.02 3.86
C ARG A 129 12.96 -15.23 2.68
N ALA A 130 12.42 -16.43 2.50
CA ALA A 130 11.47 -16.72 1.43
C ALA A 130 10.16 -15.95 1.65
N GLN A 131 9.72 -15.88 2.91
CA GLN A 131 8.52 -15.15 3.30
C GLN A 131 8.70 -13.63 3.17
N VAL A 132 9.87 -13.09 3.55
CA VAL A 132 10.24 -11.68 3.32
C VAL A 132 10.21 -11.32 1.83
N LYS A 133 10.73 -12.20 0.96
CA LYS A 133 10.69 -11.99 -0.49
C LYS A 133 9.25 -11.88 -0.98
N GLN A 134 8.37 -12.79 -0.58
CA GLN A 134 6.95 -12.75 -0.94
C GLN A 134 6.27 -11.47 -0.46
N LEU A 135 6.52 -11.03 0.78
CA LEU A 135 5.97 -9.76 1.29
C LEU A 135 6.45 -8.55 0.48
N LYS A 136 7.71 -8.56 0.06
CA LYS A 136 8.25 -7.50 -0.80
C LYS A 136 7.57 -7.49 -2.17
N GLU A 137 7.27 -8.66 -2.74
CA GLU A 137 6.54 -8.78 -4.01
C GLU A 137 5.11 -8.23 -3.88
N ILE A 138 4.36 -8.63 -2.84
CA ILE A 138 3.00 -8.12 -2.61
C ILE A 138 3.04 -6.59 -2.38
N SER A 139 3.97 -6.10 -1.56
CA SER A 139 4.11 -4.65 -1.34
C SER A 139 4.47 -3.88 -2.61
N THR A 140 5.26 -4.48 -3.49
CA THR A 140 5.63 -3.85 -4.76
C THR A 140 4.39 -3.75 -5.64
N LYS A 141 3.61 -4.82 -5.76
CA LYS A 141 2.33 -4.81 -6.50
C LYS A 141 1.33 -3.79 -5.94
N LEU A 142 1.24 -3.66 -4.61
CA LEU A 142 0.40 -2.64 -3.98
C LEU A 142 0.81 -1.21 -4.35
N LYS A 143 2.12 -0.92 -4.39
CA LYS A 143 2.63 0.38 -4.85
C LYS A 143 2.24 0.66 -6.31
N TRP A 144 2.33 -0.34 -7.17
CA TRP A 144 1.91 -0.22 -8.57
C TRP A 144 0.41 0.01 -8.69
N TYR A 145 -0.39 -0.74 -7.93
CA TYR A 145 -1.83 -0.55 -7.88
C TYR A 145 -2.20 0.88 -7.47
N TYR A 146 -1.66 1.36 -6.36
CA TYR A 146 -1.87 2.73 -5.91
C TYR A 146 -1.44 3.76 -6.97
N HIS A 147 -0.29 3.53 -7.61
CA HIS A 147 0.19 4.42 -8.65
C HIS A 147 -0.75 4.47 -9.87
N TYR A 148 -1.11 3.33 -10.44
CA TYR A 148 -1.85 3.26 -11.71
C TYR A 148 -3.37 3.44 -11.56
N ILE A 149 -3.95 3.19 -10.39
CA ILE A 149 -5.41 3.30 -10.17
C ILE A 149 -5.79 4.63 -9.50
N GLN A 150 -4.90 5.21 -8.69
CA GLN A 150 -5.21 6.43 -7.95
C GLN A 150 -4.31 7.61 -8.35
N LYS A 151 -2.99 7.48 -8.15
CA LYS A 151 -2.07 8.62 -8.28
C LYS A 151 -1.99 9.15 -9.72
N LEU A 152 -1.66 8.28 -10.67
CA LEU A 152 -1.47 8.65 -12.07
C LEU A 152 -2.77 9.16 -12.72
N PRO A 153 -3.94 8.52 -12.52
CA PRO A 153 -5.22 9.09 -12.95
C PRO A 153 -5.46 10.52 -12.45
N ASN A 154 -5.26 10.78 -11.16
CA ASN A 154 -5.45 12.13 -10.60
C ASN A 154 -4.45 13.13 -11.20
N GLU A 155 -3.17 12.75 -11.33
CA GLU A 155 -2.16 13.61 -11.96
C GLU A 155 -2.52 13.95 -13.42
N ILE A 156 -3.06 12.98 -14.16
CA ILE A 156 -3.55 13.19 -15.52
C ILE A 156 -4.78 14.11 -15.54
N GLU A 157 -5.75 13.87 -14.66
CA GLU A 157 -6.97 14.70 -14.57
C GLU A 157 -6.61 16.16 -14.23
N ASP A 158 -5.74 16.38 -13.25
CA ASP A 158 -5.25 17.71 -12.86
C ASP A 158 -4.51 18.39 -14.03
N PHE A 159 -3.68 17.65 -14.75
CA PHE A 159 -2.99 18.14 -15.94
C PHE A 159 -3.98 18.52 -17.07
N CYS A 160 -4.96 17.66 -17.31
CA CYS A 160 -5.98 17.86 -18.34
C CYS A 160 -6.96 19.00 -17.98
N ALA A 161 -7.13 19.36 -16.72
CA ALA A 161 -7.97 20.48 -16.30
C ALA A 161 -7.34 21.87 -16.56
N GLN A 162 -6.03 21.98 -16.78
CA GLN A 162 -5.35 23.27 -16.99
C GLN A 162 -5.65 23.85 -18.38
N GLU A 163 -6.40 24.96 -18.49
CA GLU A 163 -6.76 25.55 -19.80
C GLU A 163 -5.54 25.89 -20.68
N ASN A 164 -4.47 26.41 -20.08
CA ASN A 164 -3.22 26.74 -20.79
C ASN A 164 -2.06 25.91 -20.25
N ILE A 165 -1.61 24.92 -21.05
CA ILE A 165 -0.46 24.08 -20.69
C ILE A 165 0.83 24.90 -20.85
N GLN A 166 1.43 25.29 -19.72
CA GLN A 166 2.77 25.87 -19.64
C GLN A 166 3.81 24.78 -19.37
N ILE A 167 3.86 23.76 -20.22
CA ILE A 167 5.02 22.86 -20.27
C ILE A 167 6.08 23.59 -21.10
N GLU A 168 7.34 23.49 -20.71
CA GLU A 168 8.50 23.86 -21.53
C GLU A 168 8.98 22.68 -22.38
N GLU A 169 9.59 22.93 -23.54
CA GLU A 169 10.01 21.88 -24.48
C GLU A 169 10.97 20.86 -23.84
N GLN A 170 11.79 21.30 -22.88
CA GLN A 170 12.70 20.45 -22.10
C GLN A 170 11.97 19.42 -21.21
N ASP A 171 10.78 19.75 -20.71
CA ASP A 171 10.00 18.90 -19.81
C ASP A 171 9.04 17.96 -20.54
N PHE A 172 8.85 18.16 -21.85
CA PHE A 172 7.91 17.42 -22.68
C PHE A 172 8.15 15.90 -22.61
N GLN A 173 9.40 15.47 -22.72
CA GLN A 173 9.75 14.05 -22.67
C GLN A 173 9.47 13.44 -21.29
N ALA A 174 9.73 14.19 -20.22
CA ALA A 174 9.44 13.73 -18.86
C ALA A 174 7.93 13.51 -18.65
N GLN A 175 7.08 14.42 -19.15
CA GLN A 175 5.62 14.27 -19.06
C GLN A 175 5.13 13.08 -19.89
N ARG A 176 5.69 12.86 -21.08
CA ARG A 176 5.35 11.69 -21.91
C ARG A 176 5.80 10.38 -21.27
N GLN A 177 6.95 10.36 -20.60
CA GLN A 177 7.44 9.16 -19.91
C GLN A 177 6.54 8.73 -18.75
N LYS A 178 5.87 9.66 -18.04
CA LYS A 178 4.90 9.34 -16.98
C LYS A 178 3.74 8.48 -17.47
N LEU A 179 3.43 8.53 -18.76
CA LEU A 179 2.36 7.75 -19.38
C LEU A 179 2.78 6.31 -19.66
N SER A 180 4.06 5.94 -19.52
CA SER A 180 4.51 4.57 -19.74
C SER A 180 3.97 3.61 -18.67
N ILE A 181 3.34 2.51 -19.11
CA ILE A 181 2.83 1.47 -18.19
C ILE A 181 3.76 0.26 -18.27
N SER A 182 4.53 0.03 -17.21
CA SER A 182 5.48 -1.08 -17.14
C SER A 182 4.81 -2.44 -16.89
N TYR A 183 3.59 -2.47 -16.35
CA TYR A 183 2.94 -3.68 -15.84
C TYR A 183 1.73 -4.10 -16.68
N ASN A 184 1.75 -5.34 -17.17
CA ASN A 184 0.75 -5.86 -18.12
C ASN A 184 -0.68 -5.84 -17.59
N GLU A 185 -0.89 -6.02 -16.28
CA GLU A 185 -2.21 -6.00 -15.65
C GLU A 185 -2.92 -4.63 -15.79
N PHE A 186 -2.16 -3.54 -15.80
CA PHE A 186 -2.71 -2.18 -15.97
C PHE A 186 -2.80 -1.73 -17.42
N LYS A 187 -2.14 -2.42 -18.36
CA LYS A 187 -2.18 -2.09 -19.80
C LYS A 187 -3.58 -2.21 -20.41
N LYS A 188 -4.48 -2.99 -19.79
CA LYS A 188 -5.86 -3.19 -20.24
C LYS A 188 -6.89 -2.38 -19.44
N ASN A 189 -6.45 -1.55 -18.49
CA ASN A 189 -7.36 -0.74 -17.68
C ASN A 189 -7.94 0.39 -18.55
N GLN A 190 -9.21 0.27 -18.94
CA GLN A 190 -9.87 1.20 -19.85
C GLN A 190 -9.89 2.64 -19.34
N LYS A 191 -10.19 2.86 -18.04
CA LYS A 191 -10.19 4.20 -17.45
C LYS A 191 -8.80 4.86 -17.59
N LEU A 192 -7.75 4.11 -17.27
CA LEU A 192 -6.37 4.60 -17.38
C LEU A 192 -5.99 4.87 -18.84
N LEU A 193 -6.39 4.01 -19.78
CA LEU A 193 -6.14 4.21 -21.21
C LEU A 193 -6.79 5.50 -21.73
N THR A 194 -8.08 5.72 -21.43
CA THR A 194 -8.80 6.93 -21.84
C THR A 194 -8.16 8.20 -21.26
N LEU A 195 -7.78 8.18 -19.98
CA LEU A 195 -7.10 9.32 -19.36
C LEU A 195 -5.75 9.60 -20.04
N LYS A 196 -4.97 8.55 -20.32
CA LYS A 196 -3.71 8.70 -21.04
C LYS A 196 -3.89 9.30 -22.43
N GLU A 197 -4.84 8.79 -23.22
CA GLU A 197 -5.15 9.34 -24.54
C GLU A 197 -5.50 10.83 -24.46
N ALA A 198 -6.28 11.24 -23.45
CA ALA A 198 -6.58 12.66 -23.23
C ALA A 198 -5.31 13.48 -22.96
N MET A 199 -4.40 13.01 -22.12
CA MET A 199 -3.12 13.70 -21.85
C MET A 199 -2.20 13.70 -23.08
N GLU A 200 -2.12 12.60 -23.83
CA GLU A 200 -1.33 12.50 -25.06
C GLU A 200 -1.83 13.50 -26.12
N ASN A 201 -3.14 13.61 -26.30
CA ASN A 201 -3.75 14.58 -27.20
C ASN A 201 -3.41 16.02 -26.79
N LYS A 202 -3.48 16.31 -25.49
CA LYS A 202 -3.15 17.65 -24.96
C LYS A 202 -1.67 18.00 -25.12
N LEU A 203 -0.78 17.03 -24.89
CA LEU A 203 0.65 17.19 -25.15
C LEU A 203 0.93 17.42 -26.64
N GLN A 204 0.25 16.68 -27.52
CA GLN A 204 0.39 16.83 -28.96
C GLN A 204 -0.03 18.23 -29.43
N GLN A 205 -1.17 18.73 -28.96
CA GLN A 205 -1.62 20.11 -29.25
C GLN A 205 -0.57 21.16 -28.86
N ARG A 206 0.05 21.03 -27.67
CA ARG A 206 1.09 21.98 -27.25
C ARG A 206 2.33 21.89 -28.14
N LYS A 207 2.70 20.69 -28.57
CA LYS A 207 3.83 20.48 -29.48
C LYS A 207 3.59 21.12 -30.85
N ASP A 208 2.38 21.00 -31.37
CA ASP A 208 2.00 21.59 -32.66
C ASP A 208 2.03 23.12 -32.58
N HIS A 209 1.53 23.70 -31.49
CA HIS A 209 1.61 25.14 -31.22
C HIS A 209 3.07 25.66 -31.18
N TRP A 210 4.02 24.92 -30.58
CA TRP A 210 5.43 25.30 -30.64
C TRP A 210 5.99 25.30 -32.06
N SER A 211 5.56 24.34 -32.89
CA SER A 211 5.97 24.25 -34.28
C SER A 211 5.47 25.46 -35.08
N GLU A 212 4.23 25.87 -34.84
CA GLU A 212 3.63 27.09 -35.41
C GLU A 212 4.38 28.35 -34.95
N GLU A 213 4.60 28.53 -33.65
CA GLU A 213 5.37 29.67 -33.10
C GLU A 213 6.77 29.76 -33.74
N LYS A 214 7.47 28.62 -33.89
CA LYS A 214 8.79 28.57 -34.53
C LYS A 214 8.73 28.95 -36.02
N MET A 215 7.68 28.54 -36.73
CA MET A 215 7.48 28.89 -38.15
C MET A 215 7.15 30.37 -38.32
N GLU A 216 6.29 30.95 -37.47
CA GLU A 216 5.98 32.38 -37.48
C GLU A 216 7.24 33.22 -37.27
N ILE A 217 8.05 32.87 -36.27
CA ILE A 217 9.32 33.55 -36.00
C ILE A 217 10.25 33.50 -37.22
N ARG A 218 10.43 32.32 -37.85
CA ARG A 218 11.25 32.19 -39.07
C ARG A 218 10.72 33.06 -40.20
N SER A 219 9.41 33.10 -40.41
CA SER A 219 8.80 33.93 -41.47
C SER A 219 9.04 35.43 -41.28
N ILE A 220 9.14 35.89 -40.03
CA ILE A 220 9.46 37.29 -39.70
C ILE A 220 10.93 37.58 -40.01
N TYR A 221 11.84 36.66 -39.67
CA TYR A 221 13.26 36.81 -39.96
C TYR A 221 13.56 36.77 -41.46
N ASP A 222 12.94 35.85 -42.21
CA ASP A 222 13.10 35.77 -43.67
C ASP A 222 12.60 37.05 -44.35
N LYS A 223 11.45 37.60 -43.92
CA LYS A 223 10.94 38.88 -44.44
C LYS A 223 11.89 40.05 -44.16
N ARG A 224 12.56 40.10 -43.01
CA ARG A 224 13.55 41.17 -42.73
C ARG A 224 14.80 41.07 -43.59
N TYR A 225 15.16 39.87 -44.04
CA TYR A 225 16.34 39.67 -44.90
C TYR A 225 16.11 40.19 -46.33
N TYR A 226 14.88 40.12 -46.85
CA TYR A 226 14.54 40.58 -48.21
C TYR A 226 14.23 42.08 -48.33
N TYR A 227 14.07 42.81 -47.23
CA TYR A 227 13.75 44.25 -47.22
C TYR A 227 14.93 45.15 -46.81
N ASN A 228 16.14 44.58 -46.68
CA ASN A 228 17.37 45.31 -46.31
C ASN A 228 18.46 45.30 -47.40
N ASP A 229 18.14 44.84 -48.62
CA ASP A 229 18.93 45.04 -49.85
C ASP A 229 18.29 46.15 -50.70
#